data_AF-A0A2T2NPJ3-F1
#
_entry.id   AF-A0A2T2NPJ3-F1
#
_cell.length_a   1.000
_cell.length_b   1.000
_cell.length_c   1.000
_cell.angle_alpha   90.00
_cell.angle_beta   90.00
_cell.angle_gamma   90.00
#
_symmetry.space_group_name_H-M   'P 1'
#
loop_
_entity.id
_entity.type
_entity.pdbx_description
1 polymer ?
#
loop_
_entity_poly.entity_id
_entity_poly.type
_entity_poly.pdbx_seq_one_letter_code
_entity_poly.pdbx_strand_id
1 'polypeptide(L)'
;MRLHELPDDVLIPIVSLCDTTTVFDLRITCASFRAVIDTYICTIAPAVARNTFPPSLLALHSPDRSKSCEPSLRWLRGLIPAHLAALTLDKDKLRRYPYITAGFPYGIPYENTCETAIHWRHRISNGWRVLRRFHLVSRDVYGKRLDELYGGRPKAFRRMSSGVKSNRVWQAVSCPYTACTEHGVKGIFEARRKSDSGHESVFEFIEETRQRESIILKRRVELLKTLSDQDLLDYIYLWRLLLWVFRPYRKPGTSVSAAEVAVAKPNWQAVISDMSMGCSWLNWYVLHVGTSPFWTQWALPSSPSSAPSSPHSLRNLIWDAWAARSHHRIEVEREYTSKFEFALRKRCLTPDRLRRLESEVLKGRTVKTISLDCIPWPYDQHCIVNRPSSDFPWYETGQWVWMDRDYWIRTRSGGVWGRSGSFQMSALVSKGKPGPSDGEAVHARGELRDVRYLVYLGLGDADDVWAGTSDADLFLPRY
;
A
#
# COMPACT_ATOMS: atom_id res chain seq x y z
N MET A 1 45.93 6.36 7.37
CA MET A 1 45.10 7.55 7.09
C MET A 1 43.65 7.10 7.08
N ARG A 2 42.81 7.69 7.92
CA ARG A 2 41.37 7.38 7.97
C ARG A 2 40.63 8.30 7.00
N LEU A 3 39.49 7.84 6.47
CA LEU A 3 38.72 8.61 5.48
C LEU A 3 38.38 10.03 5.97
N HIS A 4 38.02 10.19 7.26
CA HIS A 4 37.64 11.48 7.84
C HIS A 4 38.81 12.43 8.15
N GLU A 5 40.06 12.00 7.89
CA GLU A 5 41.29 12.81 8.03
C GLU A 5 41.72 13.40 6.69
N LEU A 6 41.03 13.06 5.59
CA LEU A 6 41.29 13.65 4.27
C LEU A 6 40.85 15.13 4.26
N PRO A 7 41.49 15.97 3.44
CA PRO A 7 41.05 17.36 3.30
C PRO A 7 39.70 17.47 2.58
N ASP A 8 39.00 18.58 2.81
CA ASP A 8 37.61 18.78 2.38
C ASP A 8 37.44 18.70 0.85
N ASP A 9 38.45 19.12 0.08
CA ASP A 9 38.49 19.04 -1.38
C ASP A 9 38.44 17.60 -1.92
N VAL A 10 38.92 16.63 -1.13
CA VAL A 10 38.81 15.19 -1.42
C VAL A 10 37.51 14.62 -0.87
N LEU A 11 37.07 15.07 0.31
CA LEU A 11 35.84 14.57 0.95
C LEU A 11 34.57 14.97 0.20
N ILE A 12 34.48 16.20 -0.31
CA ILE A 12 33.29 16.71 -1.00
C ILE A 12 32.95 15.86 -2.24
N PRO A 13 33.87 15.55 -3.18
CA PRO A 13 33.59 14.66 -4.30
C PRO A 13 33.16 13.25 -3.87
N ILE A 14 33.81 12.67 -2.85
CA ILE A 14 33.47 11.33 -2.35
C ILE A 14 32.04 11.31 -1.81
N VAL A 15 31.69 12.26 -0.95
CA VAL A 15 30.35 12.37 -0.37
C VAL A 15 29.31 12.71 -1.44
N SER A 16 29.69 13.48 -2.47
CA SER A 16 28.81 13.83 -3.59
C SER A 16 28.44 12.61 -4.44
N LEU A 17 29.25 11.56 -4.46
CA LEU A 17 28.98 10.28 -5.14
C LEU A 17 28.08 9.33 -4.34
N CYS A 18 27.82 9.63 -3.07
CA CYS A 18 26.96 8.83 -2.23
C CYS A 18 25.48 9.01 -2.57
N ASP A 19 24.67 7.99 -2.22
CA ASP A 19 23.22 8.12 -2.22
C ASP A 19 22.70 8.86 -0.98
N THR A 20 21.42 9.22 -1.01
CA THR A 20 20.78 9.98 0.07
C THR A 20 20.86 9.27 1.43
N THR A 21 20.72 7.94 1.46
CA THR A 21 20.78 7.16 2.71
C THR A 21 22.18 7.22 3.31
N THR A 22 23.18 6.96 2.48
CA THR A 22 24.60 6.95 2.83
C THR A 22 25.05 8.31 3.35
N VAL A 23 24.61 9.42 2.75
CA VAL A 23 24.93 10.75 3.26
C VAL A 23 24.33 11.02 4.64
N PHE A 24 23.08 10.59 4.89
CA PHE A 24 22.50 10.72 6.23
C PHE A 24 23.21 9.85 7.27
N ASP A 25 23.65 8.66 6.89
CA ASP A 25 24.39 7.75 7.76
C ASP A 25 25.81 8.27 8.04
N LEU A 26 26.56 8.70 7.01
CA LEU A 26 27.88 9.32 7.16
C LEU A 26 27.82 10.53 8.12
N ARG A 27 26.79 11.37 8.01
CA ARG A 27 26.61 12.53 8.87
C ARG A 27 26.49 12.19 10.36
N ILE A 28 25.98 11.00 10.71
CA ILE A 28 25.85 10.58 12.12
C ILE A 28 27.04 9.78 12.64
N THR A 29 27.99 9.41 11.77
CA THR A 29 29.15 8.57 12.16
C THR A 29 30.26 9.36 12.88
N CYS A 30 30.62 10.55 12.41
CA CYS A 30 31.65 11.38 13.05
C CYS A 30 31.43 12.89 12.85
N ALA A 31 32.06 13.69 13.71
CA ALA A 31 31.94 15.16 13.70
C ALA A 31 32.54 15.79 12.43
N SER A 32 33.62 15.22 11.87
CA SER A 32 34.27 15.69 10.63
C SER A 32 33.32 15.60 9.44
N PHE A 33 32.74 14.42 9.16
CA PHE A 33 31.76 14.29 8.07
C PHE A 33 30.55 15.20 8.27
N ARG A 34 30.08 15.35 9.52
CA ARG A 34 28.99 16.26 9.82
C ARG A 34 29.36 17.70 9.46
N ALA A 35 30.55 18.17 9.85
CA ALA A 35 31.02 19.51 9.54
C ALA A 35 31.11 19.73 8.02
N VAL A 36 31.73 18.81 7.28
CA VAL A 36 31.83 18.90 5.81
C VAL A 36 30.45 18.92 5.15
N ILE A 37 29.56 18.00 5.54
CA ILE A 37 28.20 17.92 4.98
C ILE A 37 27.40 19.18 5.30
N ASP A 38 27.45 19.67 6.54
CA ASP A 38 26.68 20.84 6.97
C ASP A 38 27.22 22.14 6.29
N THR A 39 28.54 22.28 6.16
CA THR A 39 29.19 23.45 5.51
C THR A 39 28.98 23.47 4.00
N TYR A 40 29.07 22.33 3.32
CA TYR A 40 29.05 22.23 1.85
C TYR A 40 27.73 21.66 1.30
N ILE A 41 26.64 21.74 2.06
CA ILE A 41 25.36 21.11 1.71
C ILE A 41 24.80 21.60 0.37
N CYS A 42 25.02 22.87 0.01
CA CYS A 42 24.54 23.45 -1.25
C CYS A 42 25.17 22.78 -2.47
N THR A 43 26.39 22.25 -2.34
CA THR A 43 27.11 21.51 -3.39
C THR A 43 26.80 20.02 -3.32
N ILE A 44 26.81 19.46 -2.11
CA ILE A 44 26.65 18.02 -1.89
C ILE A 44 25.21 17.57 -2.19
N ALA A 45 24.19 18.27 -1.68
CA ALA A 45 22.81 17.81 -1.79
C ALA A 45 22.32 17.65 -3.25
N PRO A 46 22.57 18.59 -4.19
CA PRO A 46 22.20 18.39 -5.60
C PRO A 46 22.92 17.22 -6.27
N ALA A 47 24.20 16.99 -5.94
CA ALA A 47 24.96 15.86 -6.48
C ALA A 47 24.41 14.52 -5.97
N VAL A 48 24.19 14.43 -4.66
CA VAL A 48 23.58 13.25 -4.02
C VAL A 48 22.18 12.98 -4.56
N ALA A 49 21.38 14.02 -4.77
CA ALA A 49 20.05 13.88 -5.35
C ALA A 49 20.11 13.31 -6.78
N ARG A 50 21.03 13.79 -7.62
CA ARG A 50 21.25 13.25 -8.98
C ARG A 50 21.70 11.79 -8.98
N ASN A 51 22.45 11.36 -7.97
CA ASN A 51 22.89 9.98 -7.84
C ASN A 51 21.83 9.06 -7.23
N THR A 52 20.86 9.61 -6.50
CA THR A 52 19.82 8.82 -5.81
C THR A 52 18.56 8.67 -6.65
N PHE A 53 18.12 9.75 -7.30
CA PHE A 53 16.85 9.82 -8.01
C PHE A 53 17.09 9.76 -9.52
N PRO A 54 16.15 9.20 -10.32
CA PRO A 54 16.24 9.28 -11.77
C PRO A 54 16.40 10.74 -12.20
N PRO A 55 17.09 10.99 -13.34
CA PRO A 55 17.17 12.31 -13.94
C PRO A 55 15.74 12.74 -14.25
N SER A 56 15.18 13.51 -13.33
CA SER A 56 13.75 13.80 -13.29
C SER A 56 13.64 15.27 -12.96
N LEU A 57 13.17 16.04 -13.95
CA LEU A 57 13.29 17.49 -13.94
C LEU A 57 12.55 18.13 -12.75
N LEU A 58 11.48 17.51 -12.25
CA LEU A 58 10.63 18.10 -11.21
C LEU A 58 11.05 17.87 -9.75
N ALA A 59 11.88 16.86 -9.41
CA ALA A 59 12.42 16.74 -8.04
C ALA A 59 13.61 17.66 -7.85
N LEU A 60 14.43 17.71 -8.91
CA LEU A 60 15.76 18.28 -8.85
C LEU A 60 15.72 19.79 -9.09
N HIS A 61 14.67 20.31 -9.73
CA HIS A 61 14.42 21.74 -9.79
C HIS A 61 13.57 22.18 -8.59
N SER A 62 14.14 23.08 -7.77
CA SER A 62 13.36 23.82 -6.80
C SER A 62 12.17 24.46 -7.55
N PRO A 63 10.91 24.18 -7.17
CA PRO A 63 9.73 24.60 -7.94
C PRO A 63 9.55 26.11 -7.99
N ASP A 64 10.43 26.89 -7.34
CA ASP A 64 10.37 28.33 -7.39
C ASP A 64 11.76 28.94 -7.19
N ARG A 65 12.37 29.45 -8.27
CA ARG A 65 13.58 30.29 -8.17
C ARG A 65 13.31 31.56 -7.36
N SER A 66 12.04 31.95 -7.21
CA SER A 66 11.64 33.16 -6.47
C SER A 66 11.46 32.94 -4.96
N LYS A 67 11.42 31.68 -4.48
CA LYS A 67 11.26 31.34 -3.06
C LYS A 67 12.32 30.32 -2.61
N SER A 68 13.53 30.81 -2.36
CA SER A 68 14.51 30.40 -1.32
C SER A 68 14.56 28.95 -0.81
N CYS A 69 14.18 27.93 -1.58
CA CYS A 69 14.45 26.54 -1.21
C CYS A 69 15.88 26.21 -1.64
N GLU A 70 16.85 26.79 -0.94
CA GLU A 70 18.25 26.46 -1.11
C GLU A 70 18.46 24.96 -0.83
N PRO A 71 19.33 24.27 -1.59
CA PRO A 71 19.62 22.88 -1.36
C PRO A 71 20.08 22.68 0.09
N SER A 72 19.37 21.82 0.81
CA SER A 72 19.57 21.59 2.24
C SER A 72 19.32 20.12 2.57
N LEU A 73 19.74 19.66 3.75
CA LEU A 73 19.41 18.32 4.24
C LEU A 73 17.90 18.10 4.35
N ARG A 74 17.14 19.16 4.68
CA ARG A 74 15.68 19.11 4.74
C ARG A 74 15.08 18.92 3.34
N TRP A 75 15.60 19.65 2.35
CA TRP A 75 15.21 19.49 0.95
C TRP A 75 15.49 18.06 0.46
N LEU A 76 16.72 17.56 0.66
CA LEU A 76 17.13 16.21 0.25
C LEU A 76 16.25 15.13 0.90
N ARG A 77 16.00 15.24 2.21
CA ARG A 77 15.07 14.36 2.93
C ARG A 77 13.63 14.44 2.42
N GLY A 78 13.23 15.61 1.91
CA GLY A 78 11.92 15.88 1.33
C GLY A 78 11.71 15.23 -0.03
N LEU A 79 12.80 14.93 -0.77
CA LEU A 79 12.73 14.27 -2.08
C LEU A 79 12.25 12.82 -2.00
N ILE A 80 12.60 12.09 -0.94
CA ILE A 80 12.17 10.68 -0.75
C ILE A 80 10.64 10.54 -0.81
N PRO A 81 9.85 11.19 0.08
CA PRO A 81 8.39 11.07 0.02
C PRO A 81 7.79 11.68 -1.25
N ALA A 82 8.44 12.66 -1.89
CA ALA A 82 7.99 13.22 -3.17
C ALA A 82 8.16 12.20 -4.32
N HIS A 83 9.29 11.50 -4.36
CA HIS A 83 9.54 10.44 -5.33
C HIS A 83 8.59 9.25 -5.14
N LEU A 84 8.43 8.79 -3.88
CA LEU A 84 7.47 7.73 -3.56
C LEU A 84 6.03 8.13 -3.92
N ALA A 85 5.66 9.40 -3.77
CA ALA A 85 4.34 9.89 -4.14
C ALA A 85 4.08 9.79 -5.64
N ALA A 86 5.05 10.24 -6.45
CA ALA A 86 4.94 10.18 -7.90
C ALA A 86 4.81 8.73 -8.39
N LEU A 87 5.69 7.83 -7.93
CA LEU A 87 5.63 6.41 -8.30
C LEU A 87 4.30 5.74 -7.91
N THR A 88 3.78 6.05 -6.72
CA THR A 88 2.50 5.50 -6.26
C THR A 88 1.33 5.98 -7.12
N LEU A 89 1.32 7.25 -7.53
CA LEU A 89 0.29 7.80 -8.42
C LEU A 89 0.40 7.21 -9.83
N ASP A 90 1.61 7.11 -10.37
CA ASP A 90 1.87 6.53 -11.69
C ASP A 90 1.39 5.08 -11.74
N LYS A 91 1.75 4.28 -10.73
CA LYS A 91 1.32 2.87 -10.61
C LYS A 91 -0.20 2.72 -10.52
N ASP A 92 -0.90 3.60 -9.79
CA ASP A 92 -2.38 3.56 -9.74
C ASP A 92 -2.99 3.92 -11.10
N LYS A 93 -2.47 4.94 -11.80
CA LYS A 93 -2.97 5.34 -13.13
C LYS A 93 -2.75 4.28 -14.19
N LEU A 94 -1.54 3.74 -14.31
CA LEU A 94 -1.21 2.66 -15.25
C LEU A 94 -2.11 1.44 -15.07
N ARG A 95 -2.60 1.23 -13.85
CA ARG A 95 -3.46 0.11 -13.49
C ARG A 95 -4.94 0.35 -13.81
N ARG A 96 -5.48 1.53 -13.50
CA ARG A 96 -6.91 1.85 -13.71
C ARG A 96 -7.27 1.93 -15.19
N TYR A 97 -6.32 2.33 -16.02
CA TYR A 97 -6.47 2.46 -17.46
C TYR A 97 -5.46 1.53 -18.15
N PRO A 98 -5.69 0.20 -18.15
CA PRO A 98 -4.87 -0.68 -18.95
C PRO A 98 -4.92 -0.16 -20.39
N TYR A 99 -3.74 0.00 -20.98
CA TYR A 99 -3.38 0.65 -22.26
C TYR A 99 -4.30 0.45 -23.49
N ILE A 100 -5.31 -0.40 -23.39
CA ILE A 100 -6.08 -0.99 -24.48
C ILE A 100 -7.23 -0.09 -24.97
N THR A 101 -7.71 0.89 -24.20
CA THR A 101 -8.91 1.68 -24.59
C THR A 101 -8.81 3.20 -24.46
N ALA A 102 -7.78 3.74 -23.81
CA ALA A 102 -7.85 5.12 -23.32
C ALA A 102 -7.04 6.15 -24.12
N GLY A 103 -6.24 5.76 -25.12
CA GLY A 103 -5.40 6.72 -25.86
C GLY A 103 -4.58 7.63 -24.93
N PHE A 104 -4.10 7.08 -23.81
CA PHE A 104 -3.41 7.88 -22.80
C PHE A 104 -1.93 8.00 -23.20
N PRO A 105 -1.39 9.20 -23.43
CA PRO A 105 0.03 9.40 -23.19
C PRO A 105 0.20 9.30 -21.67
N TYR A 106 0.99 8.33 -21.19
CA TYR A 106 1.54 8.17 -19.83
C TYR A 106 0.74 8.81 -18.66
N GLY A 107 0.29 7.99 -17.70
CA GLY A 107 -0.32 8.50 -16.45
C GLY A 107 0.52 9.61 -15.83
N ILE A 108 -0.13 10.61 -15.18
CA ILE A 108 0.48 11.89 -14.71
C ILE A 108 1.99 11.74 -14.55
N PRO A 109 2.80 12.03 -15.60
CA PRO A 109 4.21 11.71 -15.53
C PRO A 109 4.78 12.32 -14.27
N TYR A 110 5.75 11.66 -13.65
CA TYR A 110 6.58 12.30 -12.63
C TYR A 110 6.92 13.76 -12.99
N GLU A 111 7.06 14.05 -14.28
CA GLU A 111 7.42 15.34 -14.88
C GLU A 111 6.24 16.25 -15.24
N ASN A 112 4.99 15.86 -14.99
CA ASN A 112 3.82 16.65 -15.33
C ASN A 112 3.65 17.83 -14.36
N THR A 113 3.73 19.03 -14.90
CA THR A 113 3.63 20.30 -14.17
C THR A 113 2.21 20.79 -13.96
N CYS A 114 1.18 20.06 -14.40
CA CYS A 114 -0.20 20.53 -14.21
C CYS A 114 -0.54 20.67 -12.72
N GLU A 115 -1.31 21.70 -12.38
CA GLU A 115 -1.62 22.03 -10.97
C GLU A 115 -2.24 20.85 -10.22
N THR A 116 -3.13 20.10 -10.88
CA THR A 116 -3.75 18.91 -10.32
C THR A 116 -2.73 17.81 -10.01
N ALA A 117 -1.73 17.61 -10.88
CA ALA A 117 -0.65 16.65 -10.65
C ALA A 117 0.21 17.04 -9.45
N ILE A 118 0.59 18.32 -9.40
CA ILE A 118 1.38 18.88 -8.29
C ILE A 118 0.60 18.74 -6.98
N HIS A 119 -0.69 19.09 -6.99
CA HIS A 119 -1.58 18.96 -5.85
C HIS A 119 -1.58 17.53 -5.32
N TRP A 120 -1.88 16.54 -6.15
CA TRP A 120 -1.95 15.14 -5.70
C TRP A 120 -0.60 14.60 -5.26
N ARG A 121 0.50 14.92 -5.95
CA ARG A 121 1.85 14.55 -5.50
C ARG A 121 2.17 15.13 -4.13
N HIS A 122 1.81 16.40 -3.89
CA HIS A 122 2.00 17.03 -2.59
C HIS A 122 1.21 16.30 -1.49
N ARG A 123 -0.08 16.03 -1.74
CA ARG A 123 -0.97 15.32 -0.80
C ARG A 123 -0.44 13.92 -0.47
N ILE A 124 -0.07 13.12 -1.48
CA ILE A 124 0.47 11.78 -1.27
C ILE A 124 1.87 11.82 -0.61
N SER A 125 2.70 12.80 -0.95
CA SER A 125 3.99 13.02 -0.28
C SER A 125 3.80 13.31 1.21
N ASN A 126 2.80 14.11 1.56
CA ASN A 126 2.43 14.36 2.94
C ASN A 126 1.93 13.08 3.63
N GLY A 127 1.11 12.27 2.96
CA GLY A 127 0.70 10.95 3.45
C GLY A 127 1.89 10.04 3.80
N TRP A 128 2.95 10.03 2.98
CA TRP A 128 4.18 9.30 3.26
C TRP A 128 4.92 9.84 4.50
N ARG A 129 4.92 11.17 4.71
CA ARG A 129 5.50 11.80 5.92
C ARG A 129 4.72 11.42 7.17
N VAL A 130 3.39 11.41 7.08
CA VAL A 130 2.50 10.99 8.19
C VAL A 130 2.74 9.52 8.53
N LEU A 131 2.80 8.63 7.53
CA LEU A 131 3.17 7.22 7.74
C LEU A 131 4.51 7.09 8.46
N ARG A 132 5.53 7.87 8.06
CA ARG A 132 6.82 7.89 8.75
C ARG A 132 6.68 8.30 10.22
N ARG A 133 5.85 9.29 10.55
CA ARG A 133 5.61 9.69 11.95
C ARG A 133 5.01 8.54 12.76
N PHE A 134 4.04 7.80 12.21
CA PHE A 134 3.47 6.63 12.88
C PHE A 134 4.47 5.48 13.05
N HIS A 135 5.35 5.27 12.07
CA HIS A 135 6.43 4.29 12.14
C HIS A 135 7.44 4.64 13.23
N LEU A 136 7.82 5.92 13.36
CA LEU A 136 8.77 6.36 14.40
C LEU A 136 8.27 6.04 15.82
N VAL A 137 6.94 6.02 16.05
CA VAL A 137 6.36 5.56 17.31
C VAL A 137 6.65 4.08 17.55
N SER A 138 6.40 3.21 16.56
CA SER A 138 6.73 1.78 16.67
C SER A 138 8.22 1.57 16.90
N ARG A 139 9.07 2.24 16.11
CA ARG A 139 10.52 2.15 16.24
C ARG A 139 11.01 2.55 17.62
N ASP A 140 10.48 3.64 18.19
CA ASP A 140 10.86 4.08 19.55
C ASP A 140 10.45 3.07 20.62
N VAL A 141 9.26 2.48 20.51
CA VAL A 141 8.78 1.49 21.48
C VAL A 141 9.56 0.18 21.37
N TYR A 142 9.76 -0.35 20.16
CA TYR A 142 10.49 -1.60 19.95
C TYR A 142 12.01 -1.46 20.19
N GLY A 143 12.57 -0.24 20.06
CA GLY A 143 13.97 0.04 20.36
C GLY A 143 14.31 0.13 21.85
N LYS A 144 13.30 0.14 22.74
CA LYS A 144 13.46 0.24 24.20
C LYS A 144 13.14 -1.08 24.89
N ARG A 145 13.74 -1.29 26.06
CA ARG A 145 13.34 -2.39 26.96
C ARG A 145 11.98 -2.08 27.59
N LEU A 146 11.15 -3.09 27.86
CA LEU A 146 9.86 -2.89 28.53
C LEU A 146 10.00 -2.13 29.86
N ASP A 147 11.07 -2.39 30.62
CA ASP A 147 11.32 -1.71 31.90
C ASP A 147 11.53 -0.20 31.76
N GLU A 148 12.19 0.24 30.68
CA GLU A 148 12.39 1.66 30.36
C GLU A 148 11.08 2.34 29.97
N LEU A 149 10.21 1.63 29.24
CA LEU A 149 8.92 2.15 28.78
C LEU A 149 7.94 2.45 29.92
N TYR A 150 8.04 1.71 31.02
CA TYR A 150 7.24 1.93 32.24
C TYR A 150 7.89 2.88 33.24
N GLY A 151 8.97 3.58 32.86
CA GLY A 151 9.65 4.55 33.72
C GLY A 151 10.32 3.91 34.94
N GLY A 152 10.86 2.70 34.80
CA GLY A 152 11.60 2.03 35.88
C GLY A 152 10.74 1.52 37.03
N ARG A 153 9.41 1.44 36.88
CA ARG A 153 8.54 0.86 37.92
C ARG A 153 8.96 -0.58 38.25
N PRO A 154 9.18 -0.92 39.54
CA PRO A 154 9.65 -2.24 39.97
C PRO A 154 8.77 -3.38 39.45
N LYS A 155 9.40 -4.50 39.04
CA LYS A 155 8.73 -5.69 38.48
C LYS A 155 7.67 -6.28 39.44
N ALA A 156 7.80 -6.07 40.74
CA ALA A 156 6.87 -6.56 41.77
C ALA A 156 5.42 -6.10 41.52
N PHE A 157 5.21 -4.86 41.04
CA PHE A 157 3.86 -4.35 40.76
C PHE A 157 3.25 -4.92 39.47
N ARG A 158 4.04 -5.49 38.55
CA ARG A 158 3.52 -6.07 37.30
C ARG A 158 2.91 -7.45 37.48
N ARG A 159 3.35 -8.23 38.47
CA ARG A 159 2.85 -9.61 38.69
C ARG A 159 1.52 -9.65 39.43
N MET A 160 1.17 -8.62 40.20
CA MET A 160 -0.04 -8.65 41.04
C MET A 160 -1.35 -8.42 40.25
N SER A 161 -1.31 -7.83 39.05
CA SER A 161 -2.54 -7.61 38.25
C SER A 161 -2.94 -8.80 37.37
N SER A 162 -2.12 -9.85 37.26
CA SER A 162 -2.40 -11.06 36.45
C SER A 162 -2.78 -12.30 37.27
N GLY A 163 -2.75 -12.19 38.60
CA GLY A 163 -2.72 -13.31 39.56
C GLY A 163 -3.91 -14.25 39.65
N VAL A 164 -4.94 -14.15 38.79
CA VAL A 164 -6.09 -15.09 38.81
C VAL A 164 -6.36 -15.74 37.44
N LYS A 165 -5.69 -15.30 36.35
CA LYS A 165 -5.97 -15.77 34.98
C LYS A 165 -4.90 -16.69 34.37
N SER A 166 -3.89 -17.11 35.12
CA SER A 166 -2.74 -17.88 34.60
C SER A 166 -2.91 -19.40 34.59
N ASN A 167 -4.10 -19.93 34.89
CA ASN A 167 -4.28 -21.38 34.85
C ASN A 167 -4.24 -21.87 33.38
N ARG A 168 -3.24 -22.70 33.05
CA ARG A 168 -2.86 -23.14 31.68
C ARG A 168 -4.04 -23.76 30.91
N VAL A 169 -4.92 -24.46 31.64
CA VAL A 169 -6.15 -25.05 31.10
C VAL A 169 -7.11 -23.95 30.66
N TRP A 170 -7.42 -22.98 31.54
CA TRP A 170 -8.35 -21.89 31.24
C TRP A 170 -7.89 -21.05 30.04
N GLN A 171 -6.60 -20.76 29.92
CA GLN A 171 -6.07 -19.98 28.79
C GLN A 171 -6.11 -20.72 27.46
N ALA A 172 -5.96 -22.05 27.46
CA ALA A 172 -6.12 -22.87 26.26
C ALA A 172 -7.59 -22.92 25.82
N VAL A 173 -8.55 -22.93 26.75
CA VAL A 173 -9.99 -22.86 26.41
C VAL A 173 -10.47 -21.44 26.13
N SER A 174 -9.76 -20.41 26.61
CA SER A 174 -10.17 -19.00 26.54
C SER A 174 -9.41 -18.16 25.53
N CYS A 175 -8.67 -18.78 24.60
CA CYS A 175 -8.05 -18.01 23.51
C CYS A 175 -9.18 -17.31 22.71
N PRO A 176 -9.22 -15.96 22.66
CA PRO A 176 -10.31 -15.26 21.98
C PRO A 176 -10.26 -15.43 20.45
N TYR A 177 -9.15 -15.95 19.93
CA TYR A 177 -8.91 -16.14 18.50
C TYR A 177 -9.27 -17.57 18.09
N THR A 178 -10.44 -17.71 17.48
CA THR A 178 -11.02 -19.01 17.07
C THR A 178 -10.17 -19.81 16.09
N ALA A 179 -9.25 -19.16 15.37
CA ALA A 179 -8.32 -19.77 14.42
C ALA A 179 -6.93 -20.07 15.01
N CYS A 180 -6.70 -19.80 16.30
CA CYS A 180 -5.39 -20.01 16.92
C CYS A 180 -5.06 -21.50 17.04
N THR A 181 -4.12 -21.98 16.22
CA THR A 181 -3.64 -23.36 16.26
C THR A 181 -2.66 -23.62 17.42
N GLU A 182 -2.06 -22.56 17.99
CA GLU A 182 -1.06 -22.66 19.07
C GLU A 182 -1.66 -23.13 20.40
N HIS A 183 -2.96 -22.89 20.62
CA HIS A 183 -3.66 -23.26 21.85
C HIS A 183 -4.67 -24.41 21.65
N GLY A 184 -4.59 -25.09 20.50
CA GLY A 184 -5.51 -26.18 20.18
C GLY A 184 -5.53 -27.25 21.28
N VAL A 185 -6.74 -27.57 21.76
CA VAL A 185 -6.99 -28.62 22.77
C VAL A 185 -6.32 -29.95 22.44
N LYS A 186 -6.05 -30.21 21.14
CA LYS A 186 -5.33 -31.38 20.63
C LYS A 186 -3.94 -31.57 21.28
N GLY A 187 -3.20 -30.48 21.53
CA GLY A 187 -1.90 -30.54 22.18
C GLY A 187 -1.96 -30.90 23.67
N ILE A 188 -3.07 -30.61 24.36
CA ILE A 188 -3.24 -30.91 25.80
C ILE A 188 -3.27 -32.42 26.03
N PHE A 189 -3.79 -33.20 25.08
CA PHE A 189 -3.86 -34.66 25.18
C PHE A 189 -2.59 -35.37 24.69
N GLU A 190 -1.78 -34.72 23.83
CA GLU A 190 -0.54 -35.30 23.29
C GLU A 190 0.72 -34.89 24.08
N ALA A 191 0.71 -33.78 24.83
CA ALA A 191 1.89 -33.21 25.48
C ALA A 191 2.39 -33.95 26.74
N ARG A 192 1.80 -35.07 27.17
CA ARG A 192 2.17 -35.73 28.43
C ARG A 192 3.53 -36.46 28.42
N ARG A 193 4.35 -36.35 27.35
CA ARG A 193 5.58 -37.17 27.21
C ARG A 193 6.89 -36.46 26.82
N LYS A 194 6.97 -35.14 26.58
CA LYS A 194 8.27 -34.50 26.26
C LYS A 194 8.45 -33.11 26.91
N SER A 195 9.37 -33.08 27.87
CA SER A 195 10.22 -31.96 28.35
C SER A 195 9.61 -30.54 28.41
N ASP A 196 9.42 -30.06 29.63
CA ASP A 196 8.66 -28.86 30.02
C ASP A 196 9.43 -27.51 29.92
N SER A 197 10.60 -27.45 29.28
CA SER A 197 11.49 -26.26 29.37
C SER A 197 11.31 -25.19 28.29
N GLY A 198 10.53 -25.43 27.23
CA GLY A 198 10.41 -24.48 26.10
C GLY A 198 9.16 -23.60 26.08
N HIS A 199 8.10 -24.01 26.78
CA HIS A 199 6.74 -23.48 26.54
C HIS A 199 6.42 -22.19 27.32
N GLU A 200 7.11 -21.93 28.42
CA GLU A 200 6.93 -20.71 29.23
C GLU A 200 7.37 -19.45 28.45
N SER A 201 8.36 -19.60 27.54
CA SER A 201 8.89 -18.48 26.75
C SER A 201 7.90 -17.90 25.72
N VAL A 202 7.02 -18.73 25.14
CA VAL A 202 6.09 -18.29 24.09
C VAL A 202 4.99 -17.38 24.68
N PHE A 203 4.47 -17.73 25.86
CA PHE A 203 3.44 -16.92 26.52
C PHE A 203 3.99 -15.58 27.00
N GLU A 204 5.19 -15.58 27.58
CA GLU A 204 5.88 -14.35 27.98
C GLU A 204 6.08 -13.42 26.76
N PHE A 205 6.47 -13.98 25.61
CA PHE A 205 6.64 -13.24 24.37
C PHE A 205 5.34 -12.61 23.84
N ILE A 206 4.21 -13.34 23.88
CA ILE A 206 2.91 -12.80 23.43
C ILE A 206 2.43 -11.68 24.36
N GLU A 207 2.60 -11.84 25.67
CA GLU A 207 2.20 -10.79 26.62
C GLU A 207 3.10 -9.56 26.51
N GLU A 208 4.41 -9.73 26.29
CA GLU A 208 5.31 -8.63 25.94
C GLU A 208 4.84 -7.92 24.66
N THR A 209 4.49 -8.68 23.61
CA THR A 209 3.97 -8.11 22.36
C THR A 209 2.71 -7.28 22.62
N ARG A 210 1.76 -7.81 23.39
CA ARG A 210 0.54 -7.11 23.78
C ARG A 210 0.83 -5.81 24.54
N GLN A 211 1.78 -5.83 25.47
CA GLN A 211 2.20 -4.63 26.22
C GLN A 211 2.79 -3.57 25.29
N ARG A 212 3.70 -3.96 24.38
CA ARG A 212 4.30 -3.03 23.41
C ARG A 212 3.25 -2.44 22.47
N GLU A 213 2.38 -3.26 21.90
CA GLU A 213 1.32 -2.80 21.00
C GLU A 213 0.30 -1.90 21.69
N SER A 214 0.01 -2.12 22.98
CA SER A 214 -0.81 -1.23 23.79
C SER A 214 -0.17 0.16 23.96
N ILE A 215 1.14 0.22 24.24
CA ILE A 215 1.88 1.48 24.34
C ILE A 215 1.92 2.20 22.98
N ILE A 216 2.14 1.45 21.89
CA ILE A 216 2.14 2.00 20.52
C ILE A 216 0.77 2.59 20.18
N LEU A 217 -0.30 1.85 20.43
CA LEU A 217 -1.66 2.32 20.20
C LEU A 217 -1.92 3.63 20.96
N LYS A 218 -1.59 3.68 22.25
CA LYS A 218 -1.75 4.89 23.08
C LYS A 218 -1.01 6.09 22.48
N ARG A 219 0.29 5.93 22.19
CA ARG A 219 1.13 7.01 21.63
C ARG A 219 0.69 7.45 20.23
N ARG A 220 0.23 6.51 19.40
CA ARG A 220 -0.31 6.84 18.07
C ARG A 220 -1.62 7.60 18.17
N VAL A 221 -2.53 7.20 19.07
CA VAL A 221 -3.78 7.93 19.31
C VAL A 221 -3.51 9.34 19.86
N GLU A 222 -2.51 9.52 20.72
CA GLU A 222 -2.04 10.83 21.15
C GLU A 222 -1.49 11.65 19.97
N LEU A 223 -0.66 11.05 19.12
CA LEU A 223 -0.14 11.68 17.91
C LEU A 223 -1.26 12.09 16.96
N LEU A 224 -2.35 11.30 16.81
CA LEU A 224 -3.51 11.68 16.01
C LEU A 224 -4.04 13.04 16.43
N LYS A 225 -4.17 13.31 17.74
CA LYS A 225 -4.69 14.59 18.25
C LYS A 225 -3.87 15.80 17.82
N THR A 226 -2.58 15.61 17.52
CA THR A 226 -1.67 16.67 17.06
C THR A 226 -1.68 16.88 15.54
N LEU A 227 -2.26 15.93 14.79
CA LEU A 227 -2.32 15.99 13.34
C LEU A 227 -3.57 16.75 12.89
N SER A 228 -3.40 17.54 11.83
CA SER A 228 -4.52 18.20 11.16
C SER A 228 -5.40 17.15 10.47
N ASP A 229 -6.70 17.46 10.28
CA ASP A 229 -7.58 16.56 9.53
C ASP A 229 -7.09 16.35 8.09
N GLN A 230 -6.43 17.38 7.54
CA GLN A 230 -5.81 17.35 6.23
C GLN A 230 -4.66 16.33 6.15
N ASP A 231 -3.78 16.27 7.15
CA ASP A 231 -2.71 15.27 7.24
C ASP A 231 -3.27 13.85 7.34
N LEU A 232 -4.36 13.67 8.10
CA LEU A 232 -5.02 12.37 8.25
C LEU A 232 -5.66 11.91 6.94
N LEU A 233 -6.33 12.82 6.21
CA LEU A 233 -6.85 12.53 4.88
C LEU A 233 -5.74 12.15 3.90
N ASP A 234 -4.60 12.85 3.94
CA ASP A 234 -3.44 12.57 3.08
C ASP A 234 -2.87 11.17 3.30
N TYR A 235 -2.83 10.73 4.55
CA TYR A 235 -2.46 9.36 4.90
C TYR A 235 -3.48 8.33 4.40
N ILE A 236 -4.78 8.60 4.52
CA ILE A 236 -5.84 7.73 3.99
C ILE A 236 -5.74 7.61 2.46
N TYR A 237 -5.43 8.72 1.79
CA TYR A 237 -5.26 8.80 0.35
C TYR A 237 -4.07 7.95 -0.12
N LEU A 238 -2.95 8.02 0.61
CA LEU A 238 -1.83 7.12 0.39
C LEU A 238 -2.27 5.65 0.52
N TRP A 239 -3.00 5.29 1.57
CA TRP A 239 -3.44 3.91 1.79
C TRP A 239 -4.30 3.36 0.65
N ARG A 240 -5.22 4.16 0.14
CA ARG A 240 -6.04 3.79 -1.02
C ARG A 240 -5.20 3.43 -2.24
N LEU A 241 -4.12 4.18 -2.48
CA LEU A 241 -3.21 3.88 -3.58
C LEU A 241 -2.35 2.64 -3.29
N LEU A 242 -1.89 2.47 -2.04
CA LEU A 242 -1.08 1.32 -1.63
C LEU A 242 -1.82 -0.02 -1.68
N LEU A 243 -3.15 -0.05 -1.50
CA LEU A 243 -3.96 -1.27 -1.70
C LEU A 243 -3.65 -1.96 -3.03
N TRP A 244 -3.33 -1.16 -4.05
CA TRP A 244 -3.05 -1.66 -5.39
C TRP A 244 -1.64 -2.22 -5.53
N VAL A 245 -0.68 -1.74 -4.74
CA VAL A 245 0.70 -2.22 -4.71
C VAL A 245 0.77 -3.66 -4.22
N PHE A 246 -0.11 -4.04 -3.29
CA PHE A 246 -0.13 -5.38 -2.69
C PHE A 246 -0.96 -6.40 -3.45
N ARG A 247 -1.63 -6.01 -4.55
CA ARG A 247 -2.36 -6.99 -5.36
C ARG A 247 -1.37 -7.91 -6.08
N PRO A 248 -1.47 -9.24 -5.94
CA PRO A 248 -0.61 -10.15 -6.68
C PRO A 248 -0.84 -9.97 -8.18
N TYR A 249 0.20 -9.53 -8.89
CA TYR A 249 0.23 -9.56 -10.35
C TYR A 249 0.37 -11.02 -10.78
N ARG A 250 -0.74 -11.68 -11.12
CA ARG A 250 -0.64 -12.85 -11.99
C ARG A 250 -0.48 -12.34 -13.41
N LYS A 251 0.63 -12.66 -14.07
CA LYS A 251 0.68 -12.61 -15.53
C LYS A 251 -0.32 -13.65 -16.04
N PRO A 252 -1.31 -13.29 -16.88
CA PRO A 252 -2.13 -14.28 -17.56
C PRO A 252 -1.20 -15.23 -18.33
N GLY A 253 -1.26 -16.54 -18.04
CA GLY A 253 -0.54 -17.57 -18.79
C GLY A 253 0.80 -18.06 -18.21
N THR A 254 1.36 -17.50 -17.13
CA THR A 254 2.51 -18.14 -16.47
C THR A 254 2.04 -19.17 -15.44
N SER A 255 1.68 -20.37 -15.90
CA SER A 255 1.62 -21.55 -15.04
C SER A 255 3.05 -21.90 -14.63
N VAL A 256 3.56 -21.27 -13.58
CA VAL A 256 4.74 -21.82 -12.89
C VAL A 256 4.31 -23.19 -12.38
N SER A 257 4.96 -24.23 -12.92
CA SER A 257 4.76 -25.63 -12.54
C SER A 257 4.68 -25.72 -11.02
N ALA A 258 3.56 -26.25 -10.52
CA ALA A 258 3.15 -26.21 -9.12
C ALA A 258 3.95 -27.16 -8.21
N ALA A 259 5.23 -27.39 -8.50
CA ALA A 259 6.01 -28.46 -7.89
C ALA A 259 6.80 -28.06 -6.62
N GLU A 260 6.83 -26.79 -6.21
CA GLU A 260 7.64 -26.39 -5.05
C GLU A 260 6.83 -25.73 -3.93
N VAL A 261 6.80 -26.46 -2.81
CA VAL A 261 6.39 -26.11 -1.43
C VAL A 261 4.92 -25.69 -1.25
N ALA A 262 4.16 -26.58 -0.59
CA ALA A 262 2.80 -26.36 -0.10
C ALA A 262 2.75 -25.39 1.09
N VAL A 263 3.31 -24.19 0.96
CA VAL A 263 2.94 -23.10 1.87
C VAL A 263 1.52 -22.70 1.48
N ALA A 264 0.58 -22.77 2.43
CA ALA A 264 -0.80 -22.31 2.23
C ALA A 264 -0.75 -20.88 1.69
N LYS A 265 -1.11 -20.71 0.41
CA LYS A 265 -1.04 -19.40 -0.25
C LYS A 265 -2.09 -18.51 0.41
N PRO A 266 -1.71 -17.37 1.01
CA PRO A 266 -2.69 -16.49 1.64
C PRO A 266 -3.71 -16.02 0.59
N ASN A 267 -4.99 -16.01 0.98
CA ASN A 267 -6.06 -15.49 0.13
C ASN A 267 -5.91 -13.97 0.03
N TRP A 268 -5.11 -13.51 -0.93
CA TRP A 268 -4.81 -12.10 -1.13
C TRP A 268 -6.05 -11.23 -1.30
N GLN A 269 -7.11 -11.75 -1.92
CA GLN A 269 -8.35 -11.00 -2.05
C GLN A 269 -8.96 -10.70 -0.68
N ALA A 270 -8.96 -11.68 0.22
CA ALA A 270 -9.37 -11.48 1.61
C ALA A 270 -8.43 -10.51 2.35
N VAL A 271 -7.11 -10.65 2.17
CA VAL A 271 -6.12 -9.73 2.79
C VAL A 271 -6.34 -8.29 2.34
N ILE A 272 -6.58 -8.05 1.04
CA ILE A 272 -6.83 -6.71 0.48
C ILE A 272 -8.16 -6.15 0.98
N SER A 273 -9.19 -6.99 1.08
CA SER A 273 -10.48 -6.62 1.68
C SER A 273 -10.28 -6.22 3.15
N ASP A 274 -9.50 -6.98 3.91
CA ASP A 274 -9.20 -6.65 5.31
C ASP A 274 -8.39 -5.34 5.42
N MET A 275 -7.50 -5.06 4.46
CA MET A 275 -6.77 -3.79 4.43
C MET A 275 -7.71 -2.61 4.22
N SER A 276 -8.63 -2.71 3.25
CA SER A 276 -9.62 -1.67 2.99
C SER A 276 -10.57 -1.49 4.17
N MET A 277 -10.81 -2.51 4.98
CA MET A 277 -11.58 -2.43 6.23
C MET A 277 -10.76 -1.95 7.44
N GLY A 278 -9.43 -1.88 7.33
CA GLY A 278 -8.56 -1.43 8.42
C GLY A 278 -8.15 -2.53 9.40
N CYS A 279 -8.52 -3.79 9.12
CA CYS A 279 -8.32 -4.92 10.02
C CYS A 279 -7.29 -5.93 9.52
N SER A 280 -6.44 -5.59 8.55
CA SER A 280 -5.38 -6.46 8.06
C SER A 280 -4.10 -6.36 8.89
N TRP A 281 -3.43 -7.49 9.13
CA TRP A 281 -2.06 -7.50 9.65
C TRP A 281 -1.09 -6.73 8.75
N LEU A 282 -1.36 -6.65 7.45
CA LEU A 282 -0.52 -5.87 6.53
C LEU A 282 -0.56 -4.36 6.85
N ASN A 283 -1.68 -3.87 7.41
CA ASN A 283 -1.74 -2.51 7.94
C ASN A 283 -0.77 -2.34 9.12
N TRP A 284 -0.72 -3.33 10.02
CA TRP A 284 0.22 -3.34 11.15
C TRP A 284 1.65 -3.29 10.62
N TYR A 285 1.95 -4.17 9.66
CA TYR A 285 3.29 -4.31 9.11
C TYR A 285 3.78 -3.01 8.46
N VAL A 286 3.00 -2.39 7.57
CA VAL A 286 3.38 -1.12 6.91
C VAL A 286 3.60 0.00 7.93
N LEU A 287 2.72 0.09 8.93
CA LEU A 287 2.88 1.02 10.05
C LEU A 287 4.14 0.73 10.88
N HIS A 288 4.55 -0.53 10.98
CA HIS A 288 5.70 -0.95 11.77
C HIS A 288 7.02 -0.76 11.03
N VAL A 289 7.10 -1.06 9.73
CA VAL A 289 8.34 -0.93 8.92
C VAL A 289 8.50 0.45 8.29
N GLY A 290 7.40 1.20 8.12
CA GLY A 290 7.40 2.53 7.56
C GLY A 290 7.70 2.57 6.05
N THR A 291 8.39 3.61 5.62
CA THR A 291 8.59 3.92 4.19
C THR A 291 9.80 3.21 3.58
N SER A 292 10.69 2.66 4.41
CA SER A 292 11.98 2.12 3.96
C SER A 292 11.84 0.98 2.96
N PRO A 293 10.99 -0.05 3.15
CA PRO A 293 10.88 -1.14 2.18
C PRO A 293 10.37 -0.70 0.80
N PHE A 294 9.48 0.29 0.75
CA PHE A 294 9.01 0.87 -0.51
C PHE A 294 10.12 1.64 -1.21
N TRP A 295 10.89 2.41 -0.45
CA TRP A 295 12.06 3.11 -0.95
C TRP A 295 13.09 2.13 -1.51
N THR A 296 13.45 1.07 -0.78
CA THR A 296 14.39 0.06 -1.28
C THR A 296 13.91 -0.63 -2.55
N GLN A 297 12.61 -0.90 -2.68
CA GLN A 297 12.08 -1.53 -3.90
C GLN A 297 12.01 -0.58 -5.10
N TRP A 298 11.79 0.71 -4.88
CA TRP A 298 11.53 1.66 -5.96
C TRP A 298 12.62 2.69 -6.21
N ALA A 299 13.64 2.76 -5.35
CA ALA A 299 14.85 3.51 -5.63
C ALA A 299 15.57 2.90 -6.84
N LEU A 300 16.28 3.75 -7.58
CA LEU A 300 17.14 3.25 -8.64
C LEU A 300 18.28 2.40 -8.05
N PRO A 301 18.71 1.33 -8.75
CA PRO A 301 19.93 0.65 -8.36
C PRO A 301 21.10 1.63 -8.44
N SER A 302 21.85 1.78 -7.34
CA SER A 302 22.98 2.72 -7.23
C SER A 302 24.10 2.44 -8.24
N SER A 303 24.10 1.28 -8.91
CA SER A 303 24.99 0.98 -10.01
C SER A 303 24.28 0.18 -11.11
N PRO A 304 24.46 0.53 -12.40
CA PRO A 304 23.97 -0.27 -13.53
C PRO A 304 24.59 -1.67 -13.57
N SER A 305 25.72 -1.90 -12.89
CA SER A 305 26.36 -3.21 -12.78
C SER A 305 25.83 -4.06 -11.62
N SER A 306 25.09 -3.47 -10.68
CA SER A 306 24.42 -4.23 -9.63
C SER A 306 23.13 -4.82 -10.22
N ALA A 307 23.04 -6.14 -10.27
CA ALA A 307 21.81 -6.81 -10.68
C ALA A 307 20.64 -6.21 -9.89
N PRO A 308 19.53 -5.83 -10.55
CA PRO A 308 18.42 -5.18 -9.88
C PRO A 308 18.03 -6.02 -8.66
N SER A 309 17.99 -5.38 -7.49
CA SER A 309 17.41 -6.00 -6.29
C SER A 309 16.10 -6.66 -6.70
N SER A 310 15.90 -7.92 -6.30
CA SER A 310 14.73 -8.72 -6.68
C SER A 310 13.49 -7.84 -6.85
N PRO A 311 12.79 -7.87 -8.01
CA PRO A 311 11.66 -6.97 -8.32
C PRO A 311 10.47 -7.13 -7.35
N HIS A 312 10.59 -8.06 -6.39
CA HIS A 312 9.62 -8.41 -5.38
C HIS A 312 10.19 -8.31 -3.96
N SER A 313 11.21 -7.47 -3.73
CA SER A 313 11.87 -7.32 -2.43
C SER A 313 10.89 -6.96 -1.31
N LEU A 314 9.94 -6.04 -1.53
CA LEU A 314 8.90 -5.70 -0.53
C LEU A 314 8.02 -6.91 -0.23
N ARG A 315 7.58 -7.64 -1.27
CA ARG A 315 6.75 -8.84 -1.11
C ARG A 315 7.48 -9.90 -0.30
N ASN A 316 8.74 -10.16 -0.62
CA ASN A 316 9.57 -11.13 0.08
C ASN A 316 9.76 -10.73 1.54
N LEU A 317 10.03 -9.44 1.82
CA LEU A 317 10.15 -8.94 3.19
C LEU A 317 8.86 -9.11 4.01
N ILE A 318 7.69 -8.91 3.38
CA ILE A 318 6.40 -9.18 4.03
C ILE A 318 6.25 -10.68 4.31
N TRP A 319 6.71 -11.53 3.39
CA TRP A 319 6.54 -12.99 3.46
C TRP A 319 7.41 -13.58 4.55
N ASP A 320 8.67 -13.16 4.58
CA ASP A 320 9.63 -13.53 5.61
C ASP A 320 9.14 -13.04 6.98
N ALA A 321 8.61 -11.81 7.05
CA ALA A 321 8.04 -11.28 8.28
C ALA A 321 6.78 -12.04 8.74
N TRP A 322 5.90 -12.44 7.82
CA TRP A 322 4.72 -13.23 8.14
C TRP A 322 5.11 -14.63 8.64
N ALA A 323 5.99 -15.32 7.90
CA ALA A 323 6.44 -16.67 8.22
C ALA A 323 7.23 -16.74 9.53
N ALA A 324 7.94 -15.68 9.91
CA ALA A 324 8.68 -15.60 11.16
C ALA A 324 7.79 -15.35 12.40
N ARG A 325 6.47 -15.16 12.24
CA ARG A 325 5.54 -14.87 13.33
C ARG A 325 4.63 -16.04 13.64
N SER A 326 4.33 -16.18 14.92
CA SER A 326 3.27 -17.06 15.37
C SER A 326 1.89 -16.49 14.97
N HIS A 327 0.91 -17.36 14.74
CA HIS A 327 -0.45 -16.96 14.41
C HIS A 327 -1.06 -16.11 15.54
N HIS A 328 -0.81 -16.47 16.80
CA HIS A 328 -1.30 -15.68 17.93
C HIS A 328 -0.70 -14.27 17.93
N ARG A 329 0.60 -14.14 17.66
CA ARG A 329 1.26 -12.83 17.56
C ARG A 329 0.63 -11.97 16.45
N ILE A 330 0.38 -12.55 15.28
CA ILE A 330 -0.28 -11.88 14.14
C ILE A 330 -1.65 -11.33 14.56
N GLU A 331 -2.46 -12.12 15.27
CA GLU A 331 -3.80 -11.70 15.71
C GLU A 331 -3.74 -10.58 16.75
N VAL A 332 -2.76 -10.59 17.67
CA VAL A 332 -2.53 -9.47 18.60
C VAL A 332 -2.15 -8.20 17.83
N GLU A 333 -1.17 -8.28 16.93
CA GLU A 333 -0.71 -7.17 16.09
C GLU A 333 -1.86 -6.58 15.24
N ARG A 334 -2.71 -7.47 14.70
CA ARG A 334 -3.92 -7.14 13.94
C ARG A 334 -4.97 -6.42 14.79
N GLU A 335 -5.23 -6.89 16.00
CA GLU A 335 -6.21 -6.30 16.92
C GLU A 335 -5.85 -4.84 17.24
N TYR A 336 -4.61 -4.58 17.64
CA TYR A 336 -4.15 -3.23 18.00
C TYR A 336 -4.14 -2.29 16.81
N THR A 337 -3.76 -2.78 15.63
CA THR A 337 -3.83 -1.94 14.42
C THR A 337 -5.27 -1.65 14.00
N SER A 338 -6.18 -2.60 14.16
CA SER A 338 -7.61 -2.39 13.87
C SER A 338 -8.19 -1.28 14.75
N LYS A 339 -7.83 -1.25 16.05
CA LYS A 339 -8.21 -0.19 16.99
C LYS A 339 -7.66 1.17 16.56
N PHE A 340 -6.39 1.21 16.14
CA PHE A 340 -5.76 2.44 15.65
C PHE A 340 -6.42 2.95 14.36
N GLU A 341 -6.58 2.08 13.35
CA GLU A 341 -7.21 2.42 12.07
C GLU A 341 -8.66 2.87 12.25
N PHE A 342 -9.42 2.24 13.16
CA PHE A 342 -10.77 2.70 13.51
C PHE A 342 -10.75 4.15 14.05
N ALA A 343 -9.87 4.44 15.02
CA ALA A 343 -9.76 5.78 15.60
C ALA A 343 -9.35 6.84 14.56
N LEU A 344 -8.39 6.51 13.70
CA LEU A 344 -7.91 7.37 12.62
C LEU A 344 -9.03 7.63 11.59
N ARG A 345 -9.69 6.58 11.11
CA ARG A 345 -10.72 6.67 10.07
C ARG A 345 -11.99 7.35 10.58
N LYS A 346 -12.35 7.17 11.86
CA LYS A 346 -13.46 7.89 12.50
C LYS A 346 -13.26 9.42 12.38
N ARG A 347 -12.04 9.93 12.57
CA ARG A 347 -11.71 11.36 12.40
C ARG A 347 -11.77 11.85 10.95
N CYS A 348 -11.65 10.94 9.98
CA CYS A 348 -11.68 11.29 8.56
C CYS A 348 -13.10 11.20 7.96
N LEU A 349 -14.12 10.83 8.74
CA LEU A 349 -15.50 10.77 8.27
C LEU A 349 -16.06 12.17 8.06
N THR A 350 -16.94 12.31 7.08
CA THR A 350 -17.76 13.51 6.94
C THR A 350 -18.69 13.65 8.16
N PRO A 351 -19.13 14.88 8.52
CA PRO A 351 -20.02 15.08 9.67
C PRO A 351 -21.28 14.19 9.63
N ASP A 352 -21.86 13.98 8.45
CA ASP A 352 -23.03 13.11 8.29
C ASP A 352 -22.72 11.63 8.55
N ARG A 353 -21.59 11.13 8.03
CA ARG A 353 -21.17 9.74 8.25
C ARG A 353 -20.80 9.50 9.70
N LEU A 354 -20.19 10.48 10.36
CA LEU A 354 -19.88 10.45 11.79
C LEU A 354 -21.14 10.38 12.65
N ARG A 355 -22.13 11.27 12.40
CA ARG A 355 -23.42 11.24 13.11
C ARG A 355 -24.15 9.91 12.96
N ARG A 356 -24.14 9.32 11.75
CA ARG A 356 -24.70 7.99 11.51
C ARG A 356 -23.98 6.92 12.31
N LEU A 357 -22.64 6.91 12.29
CA LEU A 357 -21.85 5.97 13.07
C LEU A 357 -22.18 6.05 14.57
N GLU A 358 -22.28 7.27 15.12
CA GLU A 358 -22.58 7.49 16.53
C GLU A 358 -24.01 7.08 16.90
N SER A 359 -24.99 7.32 16.02
CA SER A 359 -26.35 6.82 16.19
C SER A 359 -26.41 5.29 16.24
N GLU A 360 -25.65 4.60 15.39
CA GLU A 360 -25.60 3.14 15.40
C GLU A 360 -24.95 2.58 16.68
N VAL A 361 -23.92 3.25 17.19
CA VAL A 361 -23.30 2.91 18.48
C VAL A 361 -24.28 3.14 19.64
N LEU A 362 -25.05 4.23 19.62
CA LEU A 362 -26.10 4.50 20.63
C LEU A 362 -27.23 3.47 20.61
N LYS A 363 -27.54 2.89 19.45
CA LYS A 363 -28.48 1.76 19.31
C LYS A 363 -27.89 0.42 19.79
N GLY A 364 -26.69 0.40 20.35
CA GLY A 364 -26.02 -0.80 20.84
C GLY A 364 -25.33 -1.63 19.76
N ARG A 365 -25.26 -1.17 18.51
CA ARG A 365 -24.51 -1.89 17.47
C ARG A 365 -23.00 -1.72 17.70
N THR A 366 -22.28 -2.84 17.70
CA THR A 366 -20.81 -2.83 17.83
C THR A 366 -20.16 -2.68 16.46
N VAL A 367 -19.71 -1.47 16.12
CA VAL A 367 -18.94 -1.21 14.89
C VAL A 367 -17.45 -1.31 15.19
N LYS A 368 -16.77 -2.31 14.60
CA LYS A 368 -15.35 -2.58 14.85
C LYS A 368 -14.41 -1.95 13.81
N THR A 369 -14.91 -1.61 12.64
CA THR A 369 -14.10 -1.19 11.48
C THR A 369 -14.83 -0.12 10.66
N ILE A 370 -14.06 0.73 9.98
CA ILE A 370 -14.58 1.73 9.02
C ILE A 370 -13.87 1.47 7.69
N SER A 371 -14.62 1.16 6.62
CA SER A 371 -14.03 0.96 5.30
C SER A 371 -13.39 2.26 4.78
N LEU A 372 -12.33 2.15 3.99
CA LEU A 372 -11.79 3.27 3.22
C LEU A 372 -12.85 3.88 2.30
N ASP A 373 -13.80 3.10 1.79
CA ASP A 373 -14.91 3.57 0.94
C ASP A 373 -15.84 4.55 1.68
N CYS A 374 -15.85 4.49 3.02
CA CYS A 374 -16.56 5.44 3.88
C CYS A 374 -15.85 6.80 3.99
N ILE A 375 -14.69 7.00 3.37
CA ILE A 375 -13.97 8.29 3.38
C ILE A 375 -14.01 8.90 1.97
N PRO A 376 -14.26 10.21 1.80
CA PRO A 376 -14.30 10.82 0.46
C PRO A 376 -13.01 10.60 -0.34
N TRP A 377 -13.13 10.33 -1.64
CA TRP A 377 -12.00 10.18 -2.57
C TRP A 377 -12.13 11.13 -3.76
N PRO A 378 -11.64 12.38 -3.66
CA PRO A 378 -11.77 13.32 -4.76
C PRO A 378 -10.80 13.03 -5.92
N TYR A 379 -9.90 12.05 -5.77
CA TYR A 379 -8.94 11.64 -6.81
C TYR A 379 -9.55 10.76 -7.92
N ASP A 380 -10.84 10.42 -7.83
CA ASP A 380 -11.55 9.80 -8.97
C ASP A 380 -11.71 10.84 -10.09
N GLN A 381 -10.64 10.99 -10.86
CA GLN A 381 -10.69 11.65 -12.15
C GLN A 381 -11.47 10.74 -13.10
N HIS A 382 -12.78 10.95 -13.17
CA HIS A 382 -13.47 10.83 -14.44
C HIS A 382 -12.92 11.93 -15.36
N CYS A 383 -11.84 11.61 -16.06
CA CYS A 383 -11.41 12.36 -17.23
C CYS A 383 -11.09 11.33 -18.31
N ILE A 384 -12.11 10.88 -19.03
CA ILE A 384 -11.90 10.62 -20.46
C ILE A 384 -11.60 12.01 -21.02
N VAL A 385 -10.32 12.37 -21.09
CA VAL A 385 -9.92 13.54 -21.86
C VAL A 385 -10.10 13.13 -23.32
N ASN A 386 -11.15 13.60 -23.98
CA ASN A 386 -11.24 13.52 -25.43
C ASN A 386 -10.09 14.37 -25.99
N ARG A 387 -8.98 13.71 -26.33
CA ARG A 387 -7.87 14.32 -27.06
C ARG A 387 -8.24 14.34 -28.55
N PRO A 388 -8.00 15.45 -29.26
CA PRO A 388 -8.20 15.48 -30.71
C PRO A 388 -7.25 14.46 -31.37
N SER A 389 -7.68 13.90 -32.51
CA SER A 389 -6.89 12.91 -33.28
C SER A 389 -5.50 13.42 -33.68
N SER A 390 -5.31 14.74 -33.74
CA SER A 390 -4.02 15.39 -33.99
C SER A 390 -2.93 15.06 -32.97
N ASP A 391 -3.30 14.65 -31.74
CA ASP A 391 -2.35 14.29 -30.69
C ASP A 391 -1.76 12.87 -30.88
N PHE A 392 -2.24 12.11 -31.87
CA PHE A 392 -1.73 10.78 -32.27
C PHE A 392 -1.37 10.76 -33.77
N PRO A 393 -0.43 11.61 -34.23
CA PRO A 393 -0.16 11.82 -35.65
C PRO A 393 0.41 10.60 -36.39
N TRP A 394 0.77 9.54 -35.66
CA TRP A 394 1.42 8.33 -36.18
C TRP A 394 0.45 7.24 -36.65
N TYR A 395 -0.87 7.39 -36.46
CA TYR A 395 -1.84 6.37 -36.88
C TYR A 395 -2.98 7.01 -37.67
N GLU A 396 -3.06 6.69 -38.96
CA GLU A 396 -4.18 7.14 -39.80
C GLU A 396 -5.44 6.31 -39.53
N THR A 397 -6.60 6.90 -39.79
CA THR A 397 -7.90 6.21 -39.66
C THR A 397 -7.91 4.95 -40.54
N GLY A 398 -8.17 3.79 -39.94
CA GLY A 398 -8.19 2.49 -40.63
C GLY A 398 -6.89 1.69 -40.57
N GLN A 399 -5.80 2.27 -40.04
CA GLN A 399 -4.55 1.55 -39.80
C GLN A 399 -4.62 0.65 -38.56
N TRP A 400 -3.83 -0.42 -38.59
CA TRP A 400 -3.65 -1.31 -37.47
C TRP A 400 -2.72 -0.66 -36.44
N VAL A 401 -3.23 -0.48 -35.22
CA VAL A 401 -2.42 -0.07 -34.08
C VAL A 401 -1.85 -1.32 -33.45
N TRP A 402 -0.55 -1.54 -33.65
CA TRP A 402 0.18 -2.62 -33.01
C TRP A 402 0.37 -2.32 -31.54
N MET A 403 -0.04 -3.25 -30.68
CA MET A 403 0.25 -3.24 -29.26
C MET A 403 1.11 -4.46 -28.92
N ASP A 404 1.70 -4.46 -27.72
CA ASP A 404 2.73 -5.43 -27.31
C ASP A 404 2.38 -6.91 -27.65
N ARG A 405 3.32 -7.55 -28.36
CA ARG A 405 3.36 -8.94 -28.86
C ARG A 405 2.15 -9.40 -29.68
N ASP A 406 1.02 -9.68 -29.04
CA ASP A 406 -0.08 -10.48 -29.61
C ASP A 406 -1.41 -9.71 -29.71
N TYR A 407 -1.40 -8.40 -29.43
CA TYR A 407 -2.59 -7.57 -29.43
C TYR A 407 -2.48 -6.48 -30.48
N TRP A 408 -3.49 -6.36 -31.33
CA TRP A 408 -3.62 -5.21 -32.22
C TRP A 408 -5.08 -4.77 -32.26
N ILE A 409 -5.28 -3.49 -32.53
CA ILE A 409 -6.60 -2.88 -32.62
C ILE A 409 -6.70 -2.20 -33.98
N ARG A 410 -7.85 -2.35 -34.65
CA ARG A 410 -8.15 -1.60 -35.86
C ARG A 410 -9.05 -0.41 -35.50
N THR A 411 -8.61 0.79 -35.86
CA THR A 411 -9.46 1.98 -35.78
C THR A 411 -10.55 1.86 -36.86
N ARG A 412 -11.82 2.05 -36.49
CA ARG A 412 -12.91 2.08 -37.48
C ARG A 412 -12.87 3.38 -38.28
N SER A 413 -13.21 3.32 -39.57
CA SER A 413 -13.41 4.51 -40.39
C SER A 413 -14.46 5.43 -39.73
N GLY A 414 -14.09 6.68 -39.45
CA GLY A 414 -14.94 7.64 -38.73
C GLY A 414 -14.98 7.49 -37.20
N GLY A 415 -14.21 6.56 -36.62
CA GLY A 415 -14.10 6.40 -35.17
C GLY A 415 -13.22 7.48 -34.55
N VAL A 416 -13.80 8.32 -33.68
CA VAL A 416 -13.04 9.30 -32.90
C VAL A 416 -12.43 8.60 -31.67
N TRP A 417 -11.15 8.87 -31.41
CA TRP A 417 -10.48 8.45 -30.17
C TRP A 417 -11.26 8.95 -28.95
N GLY A 418 -11.58 8.06 -28.01
CA GLY A 418 -12.30 8.40 -26.76
C GLY A 418 -13.82 8.16 -26.75
N ARG A 419 -14.46 7.81 -27.88
CA ARG A 419 -15.86 7.35 -27.88
C ARG A 419 -15.99 5.86 -27.57
N SER A 420 -16.88 5.49 -26.65
CA SER A 420 -17.21 4.09 -26.37
C SER A 420 -17.71 3.39 -27.64
N GLY A 421 -17.12 2.24 -28.00
CA GLY A 421 -17.50 1.45 -29.19
C GLY A 421 -16.75 1.75 -30.50
N SER A 422 -15.74 2.65 -30.50
CA SER A 422 -14.97 2.99 -31.72
C SER A 422 -13.87 1.98 -32.10
N PHE A 423 -13.60 0.98 -31.26
CA PHE A 423 -12.54 -0.01 -31.46
C PHE A 423 -13.11 -1.40 -31.68
N GLN A 424 -12.59 -2.12 -32.67
CA GLN A 424 -12.87 -3.53 -32.86
C GLN A 424 -11.66 -4.34 -32.37
N MET A 425 -11.84 -5.04 -31.24
CA MET A 425 -10.79 -5.86 -30.65
C MET A 425 -10.83 -7.25 -31.29
N SER A 426 -9.71 -7.71 -31.85
CA SER A 426 -9.51 -9.10 -32.24
C SER A 426 -8.26 -9.60 -31.56
N ALA A 427 -8.39 -10.57 -30.66
CA ALA A 427 -7.26 -11.31 -30.14
C ALA A 427 -7.00 -12.51 -31.06
N LEU A 428 -5.74 -12.76 -31.45
CA LEU A 428 -5.35 -14.06 -31.99
C LEU A 428 -5.49 -15.06 -30.84
N VAL A 429 -6.64 -15.74 -30.76
CA VAL A 429 -6.57 -17.16 -30.43
C VAL A 429 -5.90 -17.79 -31.63
N SER A 430 -4.70 -18.34 -31.46
CA SER A 430 -4.00 -19.06 -32.53
C SER A 430 -4.88 -20.23 -32.99
N LYS A 431 -5.74 -19.99 -33.99
CA LYS A 431 -6.48 -21.04 -34.67
C LYS A 431 -5.49 -21.75 -35.57
N GLY A 432 -5.02 -22.91 -35.09
CA GLY A 432 -4.48 -23.95 -35.96
C GLY A 432 -5.45 -24.21 -37.12
N LYS A 433 -4.89 -24.42 -38.31
CA LYS A 433 -5.58 -24.51 -39.60
C LYS A 433 -6.80 -25.44 -39.55
N PRO A 434 -7.94 -25.09 -40.16
CA PRO A 434 -9.03 -26.02 -40.39
C PRO A 434 -8.69 -26.91 -41.59
N GLY A 435 -8.70 -28.23 -41.38
CA GLY A 435 -8.80 -29.20 -42.47
C GLY A 435 -10.25 -29.27 -42.99
N PRO A 436 -10.47 -29.72 -44.24
CA PRO A 436 -11.78 -29.74 -44.85
C PRO A 436 -12.53 -31.04 -44.56
N SER A 437 -13.86 -30.93 -44.61
CA SER A 437 -14.89 -31.96 -44.68
C SER A 437 -15.51 -32.48 -43.37
N ASP A 438 -16.83 -32.55 -43.49
CA ASP A 438 -17.78 -33.47 -42.86
C ASP A 438 -18.35 -33.15 -41.47
N GLY A 439 -19.68 -32.97 -41.50
CA GLY A 439 -20.57 -33.57 -40.52
C GLY A 439 -21.24 -32.58 -39.60
N GLU A 440 -22.55 -32.40 -39.80
CA GLU A 440 -23.47 -32.05 -38.71
C GLU A 440 -23.25 -33.03 -37.55
N ALA A 441 -22.54 -32.58 -36.51
CA ALA A 441 -22.44 -33.29 -35.25
C ALA A 441 -23.01 -32.40 -34.15
N VAL A 442 -24.15 -32.85 -33.62
CA VAL A 442 -24.76 -32.41 -32.37
C VAL A 442 -23.69 -32.32 -31.29
N HIS A 443 -23.26 -31.10 -30.96
CA HIS A 443 -22.31 -30.90 -29.86
C HIS A 443 -23.04 -31.03 -28.53
N ALA A 444 -22.81 -32.18 -27.90
CA ALA A 444 -23.03 -32.42 -26.50
C ALA A 444 -22.56 -31.23 -25.65
N ARG A 445 -23.44 -30.78 -24.76
CA ARG A 445 -23.16 -29.76 -23.74
C ARG A 445 -22.04 -30.28 -22.83
N GLY A 446 -20.90 -29.59 -22.82
CA GLY A 446 -19.76 -29.90 -21.97
C GLY A 446 -19.94 -29.47 -20.50
N GLU A 447 -19.27 -30.22 -19.61
CA GLU A 447 -19.33 -30.22 -18.15
C GLU A 447 -18.64 -29.01 -17.47
N LEU A 448 -19.09 -27.80 -17.77
CA LEU A 448 -18.61 -26.59 -17.07
C LEU A 448 -19.71 -25.78 -16.38
N ARG A 449 -20.89 -26.39 -16.18
CA ARG A 449 -21.94 -25.83 -15.31
C ARG A 449 -21.65 -25.98 -13.80
N ASP A 450 -20.63 -26.75 -13.41
CA ASP A 450 -20.32 -26.98 -11.98
C ASP A 450 -19.11 -26.21 -11.43
N VAL A 451 -18.57 -25.25 -12.17
CA VAL A 451 -17.63 -24.27 -11.60
C VAL A 451 -18.38 -22.97 -11.29
N ARG A 452 -19.03 -22.96 -10.12
CA ARG A 452 -19.61 -21.76 -9.51
C ARG A 452 -18.51 -20.80 -9.06
N TYR A 453 -18.25 -19.74 -9.81
CA TYR A 453 -17.98 -18.40 -9.24
C TYR A 453 -18.42 -17.31 -10.21
N LEU A 454 -19.68 -16.90 -10.09
CA LEU A 454 -20.17 -15.56 -10.42
C LEU A 454 -21.35 -15.26 -9.49
N VAL A 455 -21.24 -14.22 -8.67
CA VAL A 455 -22.37 -13.39 -8.21
C VAL A 455 -21.79 -11.97 -8.14
N TYR A 456 -21.78 -11.20 -9.23
CA TYR A 456 -22.83 -10.27 -9.68
C TYR A 456 -23.47 -9.45 -8.55
N LEU A 457 -23.30 -8.12 -8.58
CA LEU A 457 -24.48 -7.26 -8.37
C LEU A 457 -25.39 -7.57 -9.56
N GLY A 458 -26.44 -8.36 -9.33
CA GLY A 458 -27.43 -8.70 -10.34
C GLY A 458 -28.40 -7.54 -10.51
N LEU A 459 -28.68 -7.18 -11.76
CA LEU A 459 -29.75 -6.25 -12.16
C LEU A 459 -31.15 -6.91 -12.14
N GLY A 460 -31.34 -8.02 -11.42
CA GLY A 460 -32.64 -8.67 -11.24
C GLY A 460 -33.41 -8.21 -10.00
N ASP A 461 -32.72 -7.64 -8.99
CA ASP A 461 -33.32 -7.06 -7.78
C ASP A 461 -33.26 -5.52 -7.80
N ALA A 462 -32.77 -4.94 -8.89
CA ALA A 462 -32.80 -3.49 -9.12
C ALA A 462 -34.19 -3.04 -9.64
N ASP A 463 -34.94 -3.92 -10.30
CA ASP A 463 -36.26 -3.59 -10.82
C ASP A 463 -37.35 -3.62 -9.73
N ASP A 464 -37.19 -4.39 -8.64
CA ASP A 464 -38.11 -4.35 -7.49
C ASP A 464 -37.86 -3.17 -6.52
N VAL A 465 -36.71 -2.51 -6.62
CA VAL A 465 -36.37 -1.32 -5.81
C VAL A 465 -36.66 -0.02 -6.58
N TRP A 466 -36.81 -0.07 -7.91
CA TRP A 466 -36.92 1.11 -8.77
C TRP A 466 -38.08 1.09 -9.78
N ALA A 467 -38.93 0.05 -9.82
CA ALA A 467 -40.19 0.07 -10.57
C ALA A 467 -41.39 -0.07 -9.61
N GLY A 468 -42.06 1.04 -9.27
CA GLY A 468 -43.27 0.96 -8.45
C GLY A 468 -43.87 2.22 -7.84
N THR A 469 -43.76 3.40 -8.47
CA THR A 469 -44.81 4.43 -8.35
C THR A 469 -44.85 5.21 -9.67
N SER A 470 -45.51 4.61 -10.66
CA SER A 470 -46.30 5.41 -11.60
C SER A 470 -47.64 5.67 -10.92
N ASP A 471 -47.90 6.90 -10.54
CA ASP A 471 -49.18 7.47 -10.92
C ASP A 471 -48.93 8.84 -11.55
N ALA A 472 -49.54 8.98 -12.71
CA ALA A 472 -49.47 10.10 -13.60
C ALA A 472 -50.29 11.29 -13.06
N ASP A 473 -50.12 12.41 -13.75
CA ASP A 473 -50.93 13.62 -13.70
C ASP A 473 -50.74 14.54 -12.51
N LEU A 474 -49.83 15.52 -12.69
CA LEU A 474 -50.24 16.92 -12.69
C LEU A 474 -49.22 17.81 -13.43
N PHE A 475 -49.61 18.17 -14.66
CA PHE A 475 -49.40 19.45 -15.35
C PHE A 475 -47.98 20.03 -15.57
N LEU A 476 -47.65 20.15 -16.86
CA LEU A 476 -46.72 21.12 -17.47
C LEU A 476 -47.20 22.59 -17.27
N PRO A 477 -46.47 23.60 -17.77
CA PRO A 477 -45.62 24.54 -17.04
C PRO A 477 -46.32 25.92 -16.91
N ARG A 478 -45.68 26.92 -16.27
CA ARG A 478 -45.65 28.32 -16.74
C ARG A 478 -45.00 29.28 -15.73
N TYR A 479 -44.12 30.13 -16.29
CA TYR A 479 -43.49 31.37 -15.82
C TYR A 479 -42.37 31.29 -14.80
#